data_AF-A0A834P4I2-F1
#
_entry.id   AF-A0A834P4I2-F1
#
_cell.length_a   1.000
_cell.length_b   1.000
_cell.length_c   1.000
_cell.angle_alpha   90.00
_cell.angle_beta   90.00
_cell.angle_gamma   90.00
#
_symmetry.space_group_name_H-M   'P 1'
#
loop_
_entity.id
_entity.type
_entity.pdbx_description
1 polymer ?
#
loop_
_entity_poly.entity_id
_entity_poly.type
_entity_poly.pdbx_seq_one_letter_code
_entity_poly.pdbx_strand_id
1 'polypeptide(L)'
;MGAQEEDTKSSKSSAIGGVIPMAKVATLVEKAKFYTSLCLGTTAILAVFAFLFLIPFVVEPAISTILADFSPHAVACITTEHVYAEGLKNCSWASCREGCTSAALRCHQIKVNYTRLPYEEFMKKPIGSIPWDVGDTKFFVNTEGCGYPPRVNCSDFAKKYGYRNIGKIFPCYYSRTHPETVVARYSWDENLKHLVLALVVPIVLFAVSLGVLCYWYCPPVRKTCGGPSRNLIDKYDRKEDILGEDEFEEDEEEY
;
A
#
# COMPACT_ATOMS: atom_id res chain seq x y z
N MET A 1 66.13 47.86 -0.45
CA MET A 1 66.94 47.00 0.44
C MET A 1 66.18 45.68 0.52
N GLY A 2 66.44 44.67 -0.32
CA GLY A 2 67.72 43.96 -0.53
C GLY A 2 67.97 43.06 0.69
N ALA A 3 68.08 41.73 0.64
CA ALA A 3 68.50 40.74 -0.35
C ALA A 3 67.66 39.43 -0.15
N GLN A 4 67.66 38.34 -0.95
CA GLN A 4 68.61 37.65 -1.85
C GLN A 4 67.77 36.57 -2.60
N GLU A 5 67.63 36.53 -3.95
CA GLU A 5 68.49 35.89 -4.99
C GLU A 5 68.68 34.36 -4.79
N GLU A 6 67.88 33.51 -5.48
CA GLU A 6 68.18 32.72 -6.73
C GLU A 6 69.10 31.51 -6.48
N ASP A 7 69.01 30.32 -7.10
CA ASP A 7 68.33 29.77 -8.29
C ASP A 7 68.59 28.23 -8.25
N THR A 8 67.78 27.28 -8.73
CA THR A 8 67.73 26.86 -10.14
C THR A 8 66.81 25.61 -10.29
N LYS A 9 65.67 25.78 -10.97
CA LYS A 9 65.26 25.08 -12.23
C LYS A 9 65.40 23.54 -12.28
N SER A 10 64.39 22.74 -12.62
CA SER A 10 63.71 22.60 -13.93
C SER A 10 63.19 21.13 -13.93
N SER A 11 62.09 20.65 -14.51
CA SER A 11 61.16 21.14 -15.52
C SER A 11 59.93 20.20 -15.53
N LYS A 12 58.75 20.80 -15.77
CA LYS A 12 57.67 20.38 -16.69
C LYS A 12 57.37 18.87 -16.85
N SER A 13 56.12 18.46 -16.63
CA SER A 13 55.03 18.60 -17.64
C SER A 13 53.85 17.69 -17.30
N SER A 14 52.66 18.25 -17.52
CA SER A 14 51.34 17.63 -17.51
C SER A 14 51.26 16.31 -18.30
N ALA A 15 50.62 15.29 -17.72
CA ALA A 15 49.97 14.21 -18.46
C ALA A 15 48.77 13.68 -17.66
N ILE A 16 47.58 13.94 -18.21
CA ILE A 16 46.28 13.41 -17.83
C ILE A 16 46.33 11.88 -18.01
N GLY A 17 46.11 11.13 -16.95
CA GLY A 17 46.13 9.67 -17.01
C GLY A 17 46.30 9.01 -15.66
N GLY A 18 45.36 9.26 -14.74
CA GLY A 18 45.35 8.59 -13.44
C GLY A 18 44.97 7.12 -13.61
N VAL A 19 45.96 6.25 -13.85
CA VAL A 19 45.80 4.81 -13.65
C VAL A 19 45.66 4.58 -12.16
N ILE A 20 44.43 4.45 -11.68
CA ILE A 20 44.16 4.11 -10.28
C ILE A 20 44.81 2.74 -10.03
N PRO A 21 45.68 2.57 -9.03
CA PRO A 21 46.33 1.30 -8.77
C PRO A 21 45.29 0.23 -8.45
N MET A 22 45.38 -0.93 -9.09
CA MET A 22 44.41 -2.04 -9.01
C MET A 22 44.07 -2.45 -7.56
N ALA A 23 45.01 -2.29 -6.62
CA ALA A 23 44.77 -2.53 -5.18
C ALA A 23 43.82 -1.52 -4.53
N LYS A 24 43.86 -0.24 -4.92
CA LYS A 24 42.87 0.76 -4.46
C LYS A 24 41.50 0.51 -5.09
N VAL A 25 41.44 0.04 -6.34
CA VAL A 25 40.17 -0.32 -6.99
C VAL A 25 39.52 -1.53 -6.32
N ALA A 26 40.29 -2.58 -6.03
CA ALA A 26 39.80 -3.78 -5.35
C ALA A 26 39.22 -3.48 -3.95
N THR A 27 39.95 -2.69 -3.15
CA THR A 27 39.50 -2.28 -1.80
C THR A 27 38.28 -1.35 -1.83
N LEU A 28 38.14 -0.49 -2.84
CA LEU A 28 36.94 0.33 -3.05
C LEU A 28 35.73 -0.52 -3.45
N VAL A 29 35.92 -1.52 -4.32
CA VAL A 29 34.86 -2.45 -4.74
C VAL A 29 34.37 -3.29 -3.57
N GLU A 30 35.26 -3.75 -2.68
CA GLU A 30 34.90 -4.53 -1.51
C GLU A 30 34.10 -3.71 -0.48
N LYS A 31 34.54 -2.47 -0.22
CA LYS A 31 33.79 -1.51 0.61
C LYS A 31 32.43 -1.19 0.00
N ALA A 32 32.37 -0.92 -1.31
CA ALA A 32 31.13 -0.64 -2.02
C ALA A 32 30.15 -1.84 -1.92
N LYS A 33 30.63 -3.07 -2.17
CA LYS A 33 29.84 -4.29 -2.01
C LYS A 33 29.28 -4.45 -0.60
N PHE A 34 30.10 -4.22 0.43
CA PHE A 34 29.68 -4.32 1.82
C PHE A 34 28.59 -3.29 2.17
N TYR A 35 28.81 -2.01 1.87
CA TYR A 35 27.82 -0.96 2.17
C TYR A 35 26.53 -1.11 1.34
N THR A 36 26.63 -1.50 0.07
CA THR A 36 25.45 -1.76 -0.75
C THR A 36 24.69 -2.99 -0.26
N SER A 37 25.37 -4.06 0.14
CA SER A 37 24.74 -5.24 0.74
C SER A 37 23.99 -4.91 2.02
N LEU A 38 24.61 -4.14 2.92
CA LEU A 38 23.98 -3.68 4.14
C LEU A 38 22.72 -2.84 3.85
N CYS A 39 22.82 -1.90 2.91
CA CYS A 39 21.70 -1.05 2.51
C CYS A 39 20.55 -1.84 1.86
N LEU A 40 20.86 -2.80 0.98
CA LEU A 40 19.85 -3.67 0.36
C LEU A 40 19.19 -4.60 1.38
N GLY A 41 19.96 -5.13 2.34
CA GLY A 41 19.42 -5.94 3.43
C GLY A 41 18.45 -5.17 4.32
N THR A 42 18.82 -3.96 4.76
CA THR A 42 17.93 -3.11 5.56
C THR A 42 16.71 -2.65 4.76
N THR A 43 16.86 -2.33 3.47
CA THR A 43 15.76 -1.98 2.57
C THR A 43 14.78 -3.14 2.41
N ALA A 44 15.28 -4.38 2.24
CA ALA A 44 14.44 -5.57 2.14
C ALA A 44 13.61 -5.79 3.40
N ILE A 45 14.23 -5.65 4.59
CA ILE A 45 13.52 -5.79 5.87
C ILE A 45 12.44 -4.71 6.00
N LEU A 46 12.78 -3.44 5.73
CA LEU A 46 11.82 -2.33 5.77
C LEU A 46 10.69 -2.51 4.76
N ALA A 47 10.97 -3.04 3.56
CA ALA A 47 9.96 -3.32 2.55
C ALA A 47 8.96 -4.38 3.00
N VAL A 48 9.42 -5.45 3.68
CA VAL A 48 8.54 -6.47 4.27
C VAL A 48 7.66 -5.88 5.36
N PHE A 49 8.24 -5.14 6.30
CA PHE A 49 7.45 -4.49 7.36
C PHE A 49 6.43 -3.50 6.76
N ALA A 50 6.84 -2.67 5.81
CA ALA A 50 5.94 -1.75 5.13
C ALA A 50 4.79 -2.50 4.44
N PHE A 51 5.07 -3.61 3.75
CA PHE A 51 4.04 -4.42 3.11
C PHE A 51 3.04 -5.00 4.12
N LEU A 52 3.52 -5.52 5.26
CA LEU A 52 2.64 -6.05 6.32
C LEU A 52 1.67 -5.00 6.88
N PHE A 53 2.09 -3.74 6.99
CA PHE A 53 1.19 -2.65 7.39
C PHE A 53 0.28 -2.17 6.26
N LEU A 54 0.75 -2.17 5.01
CA LEU A 54 -0.07 -1.75 3.88
C LEU A 54 -1.26 -2.69 3.63
N ILE A 55 -1.15 -3.97 3.96
CA ILE A 55 -2.24 -4.93 3.78
C ILE A 55 -3.54 -4.50 4.51
N PRO A 56 -3.57 -4.41 5.85
CA PRO A 56 -4.80 -4.07 6.57
C PRO A 56 -5.26 -2.64 6.31
N PHE A 57 -4.34 -1.70 6.06
CA PHE A 57 -4.70 -0.28 5.91
C PHE A 57 -5.11 0.13 4.50
N VAL A 58 -4.60 -0.54 3.46
CA VAL A 58 -4.80 -0.13 2.06
C VAL A 58 -5.39 -1.25 1.23
N VAL A 59 -4.86 -2.48 1.36
CA VAL A 59 -5.27 -3.60 0.50
C VAL A 59 -6.67 -4.09 0.86
N GLU A 60 -6.91 -4.38 2.15
CA GLU A 60 -8.21 -4.85 2.62
C GLU A 60 -9.38 -3.90 2.27
N PRO A 61 -9.33 -2.58 2.60
CA PRO A 61 -10.42 -1.67 2.25
C PRO A 61 -10.61 -1.53 0.73
N ALA A 62 -9.52 -1.51 -0.04
CA ALA A 62 -9.62 -1.41 -1.50
C ALA A 62 -10.23 -2.67 -2.14
N ILE A 63 -9.86 -3.87 -1.67
CA ILE A 63 -10.46 -5.12 -2.15
C ILE A 63 -11.95 -5.15 -1.83
N SER A 64 -12.33 -4.80 -0.60
CA SER A 64 -13.74 -4.74 -0.18
C SER A 64 -14.55 -3.81 -1.09
N THR A 65 -14.02 -2.61 -1.38
CA THR A 65 -14.65 -1.65 -2.29
C THR A 65 -14.83 -2.20 -3.73
N ILE A 66 -13.87 -2.97 -4.25
CA ILE A 66 -13.97 -3.56 -5.59
C ILE A 66 -14.97 -4.72 -5.60
N LEU A 67 -14.96 -5.56 -4.58
CA LEU A 67 -15.88 -6.69 -4.44
C LEU A 67 -17.34 -6.26 -4.21
N ALA A 68 -17.55 -5.03 -3.74
CA ALA A 68 -18.89 -4.45 -3.62
C ALA A 68 -19.57 -4.19 -4.99
N ASP A 69 -18.89 -4.40 -6.13
CA ASP A 69 -19.46 -4.36 -7.50
C ASP A 69 -20.42 -3.18 -7.74
N PHE A 70 -19.87 -1.97 -7.64
CA PHE A 70 -20.61 -0.75 -7.99
C PHE A 70 -20.71 -0.60 -9.51
N SER A 71 -21.87 -0.15 -9.99
CA SER A 71 -22.04 0.18 -11.41
C SER A 71 -20.99 1.23 -11.84
N PRO A 72 -20.28 1.06 -12.97
CA PRO A 72 -19.33 2.05 -13.46
C PRO A 72 -20.03 3.29 -14.04
N HIS A 73 -21.31 3.16 -14.41
CA HIS A 73 -22.12 4.27 -14.93
C HIS A 73 -23.06 4.79 -13.85
N ALA A 74 -23.15 6.13 -13.77
CA ALA A 74 -24.04 6.78 -12.83
C ALA A 74 -25.51 6.57 -13.24
N VAL A 75 -26.34 6.25 -12.25
CA VAL A 75 -27.78 6.08 -12.38
C VAL A 75 -28.53 7.25 -11.75
N ALA A 76 -29.84 7.32 -11.95
CA ALA A 76 -30.68 8.35 -11.34
C ALA A 76 -31.11 7.97 -9.91
N CYS A 77 -30.81 8.86 -8.96
CA CYS A 77 -31.27 8.82 -7.58
C CYS A 77 -32.13 10.03 -7.22
N ILE A 78 -33.05 9.85 -6.28
CA ILE A 78 -33.84 10.91 -5.66
C ILE A 78 -33.76 10.79 -4.13
N THR A 79 -33.55 11.92 -3.44
CA THR A 79 -33.60 11.93 -1.97
C THR A 79 -35.05 11.84 -1.51
N THR A 80 -35.35 10.83 -0.70
CA THR A 80 -36.68 10.61 -0.08
C THR A 80 -36.74 11.18 1.33
N GLU A 81 -35.71 10.93 2.13
CA GLU A 81 -35.69 11.27 3.54
C GLU A 81 -34.32 11.83 3.93
N HIS A 82 -34.32 12.85 4.78
CA HIS A 82 -33.13 13.31 5.49
C HIS A 82 -33.47 13.42 6.96
N VAL A 83 -32.66 12.79 7.81
CA VAL A 83 -32.72 12.91 9.27
C VAL A 83 -31.38 13.44 9.76
N TYR A 84 -31.44 14.43 10.65
CA TYR A 84 -30.27 14.90 11.38
C TYR A 84 -30.40 14.44 12.82
N ALA A 85 -29.42 13.68 13.29
CA ALA A 85 -29.39 13.17 14.65
C ALA A 85 -28.06 13.52 15.33
N GLU A 86 -28.14 13.71 16.64
CA GLU A 86 -26.98 13.95 17.50
C GLU A 86 -26.93 12.91 18.63
N GLY A 87 -25.72 12.61 19.07
CA GLY A 87 -25.43 11.64 20.12
C GLY A 87 -25.11 10.24 19.60
N LEU A 88 -24.24 9.55 20.34
CA LEU A 88 -23.71 8.24 19.95
C LEU A 88 -24.80 7.16 19.79
N LYS A 89 -25.87 7.23 20.57
CA LYS A 89 -26.98 6.25 20.54
C LYS A 89 -27.94 6.43 19.37
N ASN A 90 -28.08 7.66 18.87
CA ASN A 90 -29.01 7.98 17.79
C ASN A 90 -28.35 7.85 16.40
N CYS A 91 -27.01 7.89 16.35
CA CYS A 91 -26.22 7.76 15.13
C CYS A 91 -25.77 6.31 14.89
N SER A 92 -26.70 5.40 14.57
CA SER A 92 -26.36 4.02 14.19
C SER A 92 -25.60 3.95 12.85
N TRP A 93 -25.91 4.86 11.93
CA TRP A 93 -25.19 5.07 10.68
C TRP A 93 -25.22 6.54 10.29
N ALA A 94 -24.34 6.92 9.36
CA ALA A 94 -24.24 8.27 8.83
C ALA A 94 -23.90 8.21 7.33
N SER A 95 -24.56 9.03 6.53
CA SER A 95 -24.28 9.21 5.11
C SER A 95 -22.89 9.81 4.84
N CYS A 96 -22.38 10.59 5.78
CA CYS A 96 -21.07 11.22 5.70
C CYS A 96 -20.46 11.33 7.10
N ARG A 97 -19.18 10.97 7.23
CA ARG A 97 -18.39 11.14 8.46
C ARG A 97 -17.07 11.86 8.15
N GLU A 98 -16.78 12.90 8.93
CA GLU A 98 -15.47 13.57 8.92
C GLU A 98 -14.52 12.77 9.81
N GLY A 99 -13.65 11.99 9.16
CA GLY A 99 -12.75 11.04 9.76
C GLY A 99 -13.32 9.63 9.89
N CYS A 100 -12.59 8.67 9.36
CA CYS A 100 -13.00 7.26 9.35
C CYS A 100 -12.81 6.59 10.72
N THR A 101 -11.84 7.07 11.51
CA THR A 101 -11.56 6.60 12.87
C THR A 101 -12.29 7.39 13.96
N SER A 102 -12.99 8.47 13.58
CA SER A 102 -13.67 9.37 14.50
C SER A 102 -15.06 8.86 14.89
N ALA A 103 -15.43 9.05 16.16
CA ALA A 103 -16.79 8.80 16.61
C ALA A 103 -17.72 9.91 16.09
N ALA A 104 -18.73 9.53 15.30
CA ALA A 104 -19.73 10.47 14.82
C ALA A 104 -20.72 10.83 15.94
N LEU A 105 -20.55 12.01 16.53
CA LEU A 105 -21.50 12.61 17.48
C LEU A 105 -22.66 13.33 16.78
N ARG A 106 -22.48 13.70 15.51
CA ARG A 106 -23.48 14.35 14.66
C ARG A 106 -23.53 13.58 13.35
N CYS A 107 -24.72 13.16 12.93
CA CYS A 107 -24.88 12.37 11.72
C CYS A 107 -26.05 12.89 10.88
N HIS A 108 -25.81 12.94 9.57
CA HIS A 108 -26.85 13.10 8.56
C HIS A 108 -27.17 11.72 8.01
N GLN A 109 -28.44 11.34 8.05
CA GLN A 109 -28.95 10.09 7.51
C GLN A 109 -29.82 10.43 6.31
N ILE A 110 -29.31 10.18 5.12
CA ILE A 110 -29.99 10.49 3.86
C ILE A 110 -30.37 9.16 3.21
N LYS A 111 -31.67 9.00 2.94
CA LYS A 111 -32.18 7.87 2.16
C LYS A 111 -32.56 8.32 0.76
N VAL A 112 -32.33 7.43 -0.19
CA VAL A 112 -32.58 7.67 -1.61
C VAL A 112 -33.31 6.48 -2.23
N ASN A 113 -34.08 6.79 -3.26
CA ASN A 113 -34.59 5.80 -4.21
C ASN A 113 -33.78 5.92 -5.50
N TYR A 114 -33.47 4.79 -6.13
CA TYR A 114 -32.70 4.78 -7.36
C TYR A 114 -33.33 3.92 -8.44
N THR A 115 -32.91 4.18 -9.67
CA THR A 115 -33.20 3.33 -10.84
C THR A 115 -31.92 2.63 -11.31
N ARG A 116 -32.06 1.53 -12.02
CA ARG A 116 -30.95 0.82 -12.67
C ARG A 116 -30.63 1.41 -14.05
N LEU A 117 -31.41 2.39 -14.50
CA LEU A 117 -31.18 3.10 -15.75
C LEU A 117 -30.07 4.15 -15.59
N PRO A 118 -29.21 4.32 -16.60
CA PRO A 118 -28.23 5.40 -16.61
C PRO A 118 -28.90 6.77 -16.45
N TYR A 119 -28.26 7.68 -15.70
CA TYR A 119 -28.79 9.01 -15.40
C TYR A 119 -29.21 9.78 -16.67
N GLU A 120 -28.37 9.73 -17.71
CA GLU A 120 -28.62 10.40 -18.99
C GLU A 120 -29.86 9.87 -19.72
N GLU A 121 -30.15 8.57 -19.59
CA GLU A 121 -31.35 7.97 -20.19
C GLU A 121 -32.61 8.28 -19.38
N PHE A 122 -32.48 8.30 -18.06
CA PHE A 122 -33.57 8.68 -17.16
C PHE A 122 -34.01 10.12 -17.43
N MET A 123 -33.06 11.05 -17.57
CA MET A 123 -33.34 12.47 -17.81
C MET A 123 -33.99 12.76 -19.17
N LYS A 124 -33.84 11.87 -20.17
CA LYS A 124 -34.51 12.00 -21.49
C LYS A 124 -35.99 11.65 -21.45
N LYS A 125 -36.42 10.90 -20.44
CA LYS A 125 -37.80 10.46 -20.27
C LYS A 125 -38.56 11.46 -19.39
N PRO A 126 -39.88 11.62 -19.58
CA PRO A 126 -40.66 12.54 -18.77
C PRO A 126 -40.67 12.10 -17.29
N ILE A 127 -40.52 13.05 -16.38
CA ILE A 127 -40.49 12.82 -14.94
C ILE A 127 -41.78 12.10 -14.51
N GLY A 128 -41.63 10.99 -13.77
CA GLY A 128 -42.75 10.18 -13.29
C GLY A 128 -43.22 9.07 -14.24
N SER A 129 -42.67 8.97 -15.45
CA SER A 129 -42.98 7.84 -16.37
C SER A 129 -42.28 6.53 -16.00
N ILE A 130 -41.21 6.62 -15.22
CA ILE A 130 -40.39 5.47 -14.81
C ILE A 130 -40.58 5.24 -13.31
N PRO A 131 -40.97 4.03 -12.88
CA PRO A 131 -41.00 3.70 -11.47
C PRO A 131 -39.57 3.62 -10.91
N TRP A 132 -39.41 3.90 -9.61
CA TRP A 132 -38.15 3.66 -8.91
C TRP A 132 -37.95 2.16 -8.71
N ASP A 133 -36.77 1.63 -9.06
CA ASP A 133 -36.50 0.19 -8.99
C ASP A 133 -36.29 -0.28 -7.55
N VAL A 134 -35.57 0.52 -6.76
CA VAL A 134 -35.26 0.22 -5.35
C VAL A 134 -35.42 1.49 -4.52
N GLY A 135 -36.08 1.36 -3.38
CA GLY A 135 -36.34 2.47 -2.46
C GLY A 135 -35.71 2.31 -1.09
N ASP A 136 -35.72 3.39 -0.31
CA ASP A 136 -35.26 3.48 1.08
C ASP A 136 -33.82 3.02 1.31
N THR A 137 -32.95 3.32 0.36
CA THR A 137 -31.55 2.90 0.39
C THR A 137 -30.66 3.94 1.07
N LYS A 138 -29.63 3.47 1.79
CA LYS A 138 -28.69 4.35 2.49
C LYS A 138 -27.79 5.01 1.48
N PHE A 139 -27.77 6.34 1.50
CA PHE A 139 -26.91 7.13 0.64
C PHE A 139 -25.64 7.54 1.36
N PHE A 140 -24.47 7.22 0.79
CA PHE A 140 -23.16 7.52 1.35
C PHE A 140 -22.37 8.47 0.46
N VAL A 141 -21.47 9.24 1.06
CA VAL A 141 -20.58 10.18 0.33
C VAL A 141 -19.63 9.44 -0.62
N ASN A 142 -19.14 8.27 -0.21
CA ASN A 142 -18.25 7.35 -0.93
C ASN A 142 -18.48 5.91 -0.42
N THR A 143 -17.71 4.96 -0.92
CA THR A 143 -17.77 3.53 -0.54
C THR A 143 -17.48 3.30 0.95
N GLU A 144 -16.60 4.12 1.54
CA GLU A 144 -16.24 4.05 2.97
C GLU A 144 -17.24 4.77 3.89
N GLY A 145 -18.12 5.62 3.34
CA GLY A 145 -19.02 6.51 4.09
C GLY A 145 -18.32 7.63 4.89
N CYS A 146 -17.01 7.79 4.75
CA CYS A 146 -16.18 8.71 5.53
C CYS A 146 -15.04 9.31 4.71
N GLY A 147 -14.48 10.42 5.20
CA GLY A 147 -13.24 10.97 4.68
C GLY A 147 -12.78 12.20 5.45
N TYR A 148 -11.69 12.81 4.99
CA TYR A 148 -11.10 13.97 5.64
C TYR A 148 -11.16 15.20 4.72
N PRO A 149 -11.35 16.41 5.26
CA PRO A 149 -11.23 17.65 4.49
C PRO A 149 -9.83 17.79 3.85
N PRO A 150 -9.70 18.34 2.63
CA PRO A 150 -10.75 18.97 1.82
C PRO A 150 -11.55 18.01 0.92
N ARG A 151 -11.23 16.71 0.89
CA ARG A 151 -11.90 15.75 -0.02
C ARG A 151 -13.35 15.48 0.39
N VAL A 152 -13.61 15.44 1.70
CA VAL A 152 -14.95 15.21 2.26
C VAL A 152 -15.27 16.32 3.26
N ASN A 153 -16.41 16.96 3.06
CA ASN A 153 -16.99 17.94 3.98
C ASN A 153 -18.48 17.59 4.16
N CYS A 154 -18.85 17.18 5.36
CA CYS A 154 -20.19 16.64 5.59
C CYS A 154 -21.26 17.74 5.68
N SER A 155 -20.88 18.95 6.07
CA SER A 155 -21.78 20.10 6.06
C SER A 155 -22.22 20.45 4.64
N ASP A 156 -21.27 20.44 3.70
CA ASP A 156 -21.56 20.77 2.31
C ASP A 156 -22.26 19.61 1.58
N PHE A 157 -21.91 18.37 1.92
CA PHE A 157 -22.61 17.19 1.45
C PHE A 157 -24.09 17.21 1.86
N ALA A 158 -24.38 17.47 3.13
CA ALA A 158 -25.75 17.56 3.65
C ALA A 158 -26.54 18.72 3.04
N LYS A 159 -25.89 19.87 2.78
CA LYS A 159 -26.54 20.98 2.05
C LYS A 159 -26.89 20.59 0.62
N LYS A 160 -26.04 19.80 -0.05
CA LYS A 160 -26.23 19.41 -1.45
C LYS A 160 -27.31 18.33 -1.63
N TYR A 161 -27.35 17.34 -0.76
CA TYR A 161 -28.22 16.15 -0.93
C TYR A 161 -29.31 15.99 0.15
N GLY A 162 -29.27 16.75 1.23
CA GLY A 162 -30.22 16.69 2.35
C GLY A 162 -31.44 17.59 2.18
N TYR A 163 -31.97 18.12 3.29
CA TYR A 163 -33.27 18.79 3.40
C TYR A 163 -33.61 19.78 2.28
N ARG A 164 -32.68 20.64 1.88
CA ARG A 164 -32.93 21.69 0.87
C ARG A 164 -33.13 21.16 -0.55
N ASN A 165 -32.76 19.90 -0.80
CA ASN A 165 -32.77 19.27 -2.12
C ASN A 165 -33.51 17.92 -2.12
N ILE A 166 -34.37 17.69 -1.12
CA ILE A 166 -35.29 16.54 -1.12
C ILE A 166 -36.15 16.58 -2.39
N GLY A 167 -36.32 15.42 -3.03
CA GLY A 167 -37.07 15.31 -4.29
C GLY A 167 -36.29 15.71 -5.56
N LYS A 168 -35.05 16.21 -5.45
CA LYS A 168 -34.22 16.46 -6.64
C LYS A 168 -33.53 15.18 -7.12
N ILE A 169 -33.49 15.01 -8.44
CA ILE A 169 -32.87 13.87 -9.09
C ILE A 169 -31.39 14.18 -9.37
N PHE A 170 -30.49 13.28 -9.02
CA PHE A 170 -29.04 13.45 -9.20
C PHE A 170 -28.35 12.14 -9.59
N PRO A 171 -27.15 12.20 -10.19
CA PRO A 171 -26.37 11.02 -10.52
C PRO A 171 -25.77 10.37 -9.27
N CYS A 172 -25.87 9.05 -9.18
CA CYS A 172 -25.36 8.24 -8.08
C CYS A 172 -24.88 6.87 -8.59
N TYR A 173 -24.21 6.09 -7.75
CA TYR A 173 -23.73 4.75 -8.08
C TYR A 173 -24.28 3.74 -7.07
N TYR A 174 -24.91 2.68 -7.55
CA TYR A 174 -25.46 1.63 -6.70
C TYR A 174 -24.55 0.40 -6.71
N SER A 175 -24.53 -0.33 -5.60
CA SER A 175 -23.87 -1.63 -5.50
C SER A 175 -24.80 -2.74 -6.00
N ARG A 176 -24.25 -3.66 -6.79
CA ARG A 176 -24.98 -4.86 -7.24
C ARG A 176 -25.00 -5.97 -6.20
N THR A 177 -24.02 -5.99 -5.30
CA THR A 177 -23.95 -6.97 -4.19
C THR A 177 -24.76 -6.51 -2.98
N HIS A 178 -24.81 -5.20 -2.70
CA HIS A 178 -25.50 -4.60 -1.55
C HIS A 178 -26.53 -3.57 -2.04
N PRO A 179 -27.74 -4.01 -2.45
CA PRO A 179 -28.74 -3.15 -3.08
C PRO A 179 -29.27 -2.06 -2.16
N GLU A 180 -29.06 -2.16 -0.84
CA GLU A 180 -29.42 -1.18 0.18
C GLU A 180 -28.44 -0.01 0.29
N THR A 181 -27.34 -0.02 -0.48
CA THR A 181 -26.29 1.00 -0.42
C THR A 181 -26.08 1.70 -1.76
N VAL A 182 -25.96 3.02 -1.69
CA VAL A 182 -25.73 3.88 -2.84
C VAL A 182 -24.70 4.93 -2.48
N VAL A 183 -23.79 5.25 -3.39
CA VAL A 183 -22.70 6.21 -3.17
C VAL A 183 -22.78 7.40 -4.12
N ALA A 184 -22.41 8.58 -3.63
CA ALA A 184 -22.39 9.82 -4.41
C ALA A 184 -21.21 9.89 -5.39
N ARG A 185 -20.05 9.36 -4.96
CA ARG A 185 -18.80 9.35 -5.72
C ARG A 185 -18.23 7.95 -5.71
N TYR A 186 -17.91 7.47 -6.91
CA TYR A 186 -17.23 6.20 -7.12
C TYR A 186 -16.10 6.42 -8.14
N SER A 187 -14.87 6.08 -7.79
CA SER A 187 -13.71 6.13 -8.70
C SER A 187 -12.98 4.79 -8.70
N TRP A 188 -13.33 3.91 -9.64
CA TRP A 188 -12.68 2.59 -9.73
C TRP A 188 -11.18 2.71 -10.09
N ASP A 189 -10.84 3.56 -11.06
CA ASP A 189 -9.47 3.72 -11.55
C ASP A 189 -8.50 4.23 -10.49
N GLU A 190 -8.92 5.19 -9.66
CA GLU A 190 -8.06 5.74 -8.61
C GLU A 190 -7.81 4.71 -7.52
N ASN A 191 -8.87 4.04 -7.05
CA ASN A 191 -8.75 2.99 -6.04
C ASN A 191 -7.89 1.83 -6.53
N LEU A 192 -8.06 1.41 -7.79
CA LEU A 192 -7.24 0.37 -8.40
C LEU A 192 -5.77 0.80 -8.51
N LYS A 193 -5.48 2.03 -8.96
CA LYS A 193 -4.11 2.53 -9.08
C LYS A 193 -3.40 2.57 -7.73
N HIS A 194 -4.06 3.07 -6.70
CA HIS A 194 -3.51 3.11 -5.34
C HIS A 194 -3.24 1.70 -4.79
N LEU A 195 -4.18 0.77 -5.00
CA LEU A 195 -4.04 -0.63 -4.62
C LEU A 195 -2.85 -1.31 -5.32
N VAL A 196 -2.78 -1.19 -6.66
CA VAL A 196 -1.71 -1.80 -7.46
C VAL A 196 -0.36 -1.23 -7.07
N LEU A 197 -0.23 0.09 -6.91
CA LEU A 197 1.02 0.72 -6.53
C LEU A 197 1.47 0.31 -5.13
N ALA A 198 0.54 0.23 -4.17
CA ALA A 198 0.84 -0.20 -2.80
C ALA A 198 1.29 -1.66 -2.72
N LEU A 199 0.83 -2.54 -3.61
CA LEU A 199 1.23 -3.95 -3.65
C LEU A 199 2.52 -4.17 -4.45
N VAL A 200 2.62 -3.57 -5.64
CA VAL A 200 3.74 -3.81 -6.56
C VAL A 200 5.05 -3.20 -6.04
N VAL A 201 5.02 -1.98 -5.48
CA VAL A 201 6.25 -1.28 -5.09
C VAL A 201 7.05 -2.03 -4.01
N PRO A 202 6.46 -2.45 -2.88
CA PRO A 202 7.20 -3.19 -1.85
C PRO A 202 7.70 -4.55 -2.35
N ILE A 203 6.90 -5.26 -3.16
CA ILE A 203 7.25 -6.57 -3.72
C ILE A 203 8.45 -6.46 -4.67
N VAL A 204 8.43 -5.47 -5.57
CA VAL A 204 9.53 -5.25 -6.51
C VAL A 204 10.81 -4.83 -5.77
N LEU A 205 10.71 -3.91 -4.81
CA LEU A 205 11.88 -3.49 -4.01
C LEU A 205 12.48 -4.67 -3.23
N PHE A 206 11.66 -5.52 -2.65
CA PHE A 206 12.09 -6.72 -1.95
C PHE A 206 12.76 -7.73 -2.90
N ALA A 207 12.11 -8.05 -4.03
CA ALA A 207 12.62 -9.01 -5.01
C ALA A 207 13.94 -8.55 -5.63
N VAL A 208 14.07 -7.26 -5.98
CA VAL A 208 15.32 -6.69 -6.50
C VAL A 208 16.42 -6.73 -5.45
N SER A 209 16.13 -6.36 -4.20
CA SER A 209 17.11 -6.38 -3.11
C SER A 209 17.64 -7.79 -2.85
N LEU A 210 16.74 -8.78 -2.77
CA LEU A 210 17.12 -10.19 -2.64
C LEU A 210 17.87 -10.71 -3.87
N GLY A 211 17.42 -10.37 -5.08
CA GLY A 211 18.07 -10.82 -6.32
C GLY A 211 19.53 -10.38 -6.40
N VAL A 212 19.84 -9.13 -6.04
CA VAL A 212 21.21 -8.61 -6.03
C VAL A 212 22.06 -9.28 -4.93
N LEU A 213 21.51 -9.44 -3.72
CA LEU A 213 22.21 -10.13 -2.63
C LEU A 213 22.49 -11.60 -2.96
N CYS A 214 21.51 -12.32 -3.51
CA CYS A 214 21.68 -13.68 -3.99
C CYS A 214 22.73 -13.74 -5.11
N TYR A 215 22.74 -12.81 -6.05
CA TYR A 215 23.75 -12.78 -7.12
C TYR A 215 25.18 -12.57 -6.58
N TRP A 216 25.37 -11.75 -5.54
CA TRP A 216 26.69 -11.46 -4.98
C TRP A 216 27.19 -12.49 -3.98
N TYR A 217 26.31 -13.03 -3.13
CA TYR A 217 26.69 -13.89 -2.01
C TYR A 217 26.29 -15.35 -2.19
N CYS A 218 25.48 -15.68 -3.19
CA CYS A 218 25.12 -17.05 -3.53
C CYS A 218 25.96 -17.54 -4.73
N PRO A 219 27.10 -18.22 -4.50
CA PRO A 219 27.87 -18.85 -5.57
C PRO A 219 27.17 -19.99 -6.36
N PRO A 220 26.07 -20.67 -5.92
CA PRO A 220 25.61 -21.88 -6.62
C PRO A 220 24.58 -21.65 -7.74
N VAL A 221 24.07 -20.44 -7.98
CA VAL A 221 23.15 -20.19 -9.14
C VAL A 221 23.88 -20.27 -10.50
N ARG A 222 25.21 -20.41 -10.50
CA ARG A 222 25.97 -20.77 -11.71
C ARG A 222 26.28 -22.26 -11.85
N LYS A 223 26.01 -23.12 -10.85
CA LYS A 223 26.47 -24.52 -10.89
C LYS A 223 25.45 -25.61 -10.60
N THR A 224 24.26 -25.33 -10.05
CA THR A 224 23.30 -26.43 -9.77
C THR A 224 21.84 -26.00 -9.86
N CYS A 225 21.33 -25.86 -11.09
CA CYS A 225 19.93 -26.22 -11.37
C CYS A 225 19.96 -27.53 -12.17
N GLY A 226 20.23 -28.63 -11.45
CA GLY A 226 20.32 -29.98 -12.00
C GLY A 226 21.20 -30.89 -11.13
N GLY A 227 20.62 -31.51 -10.09
CA GLY A 227 21.27 -32.58 -9.31
C GLY A 227 21.19 -32.43 -7.79
N PRO A 228 21.13 -33.55 -7.03
CA PRO A 228 20.24 -33.70 -5.88
C PRO A 228 20.80 -33.19 -4.55
N SER A 229 19.86 -32.82 -3.67
CA SER A 229 20.00 -32.57 -2.24
C SER A 229 21.04 -33.44 -1.55
N ARG A 230 22.11 -32.81 -1.02
CA ARG A 230 23.06 -33.31 -0.01
C ARG A 230 24.17 -32.24 0.10
N ASN A 231 24.35 -31.47 1.17
CA ASN A 231 24.92 -31.88 2.46
C ASN A 231 24.88 -30.70 3.45
N LEU A 232 23.74 -30.41 4.07
CA LEU A 232 23.70 -29.55 5.27
C LEU A 232 23.30 -30.31 6.54
N ILE A 233 22.66 -31.47 6.38
CA ILE A 233 22.29 -32.37 7.49
C ILE A 233 23.52 -33.15 8.02
N ASP A 234 24.43 -33.55 7.13
CA ASP A 234 25.60 -34.39 7.44
C ASP A 234 26.67 -33.69 8.30
N LYS A 235 26.58 -32.36 8.43
CA LYS A 235 27.49 -31.55 9.26
C LYS A 235 26.99 -31.39 10.71
N TYR A 236 25.72 -31.67 10.96
CA TYR A 236 25.13 -31.65 12.29
C TYR A 236 25.25 -33.02 12.97
N ASP A 237 25.00 -34.14 12.27
CA ASP A 237 25.15 -35.49 12.84
C ASP A 237 26.57 -35.73 13.38
N ARG A 238 27.61 -35.40 12.60
CA ARG A 238 29.01 -35.57 13.05
C ARG A 238 29.36 -34.74 14.29
N LYS A 239 28.62 -33.66 14.58
CA LYS A 239 28.90 -32.81 15.73
C LYS A 239 28.20 -33.32 17.00
N GLU A 240 27.10 -34.06 16.86
CA GLU A 240 26.44 -34.72 17.99
C GLU A 240 27.17 -36.00 18.39
N ASP A 241 27.72 -36.76 17.43
CA ASP A 241 28.50 -37.98 17.73
C ASP A 241 29.76 -37.70 18.56
N ILE A 242 30.46 -36.58 18.31
CA ILE A 242 31.69 -36.21 19.04
C ILE A 242 31.39 -35.75 20.48
N LEU A 243 30.22 -35.15 20.71
CA LEU A 243 29.84 -34.65 22.05
C LEU A 243 29.26 -35.75 22.95
N GLY A 244 28.92 -36.92 22.39
CA GLY A 244 28.39 -38.06 23.14
C GLY A 244 29.45 -39.04 23.65
N GLU A 245 30.69 -38.98 23.13
CA GLU A 245 31.78 -39.87 23.54
C GLU A 245 32.62 -39.32 24.72
N ASP A 246 32.60 -38.00 24.96
CA ASP A 246 33.45 -37.34 25.97
C ASP A 246 32.87 -37.36 27.42
N GLU A 247 31.64 -37.85 27.65
CA GLU A 247 30.99 -37.86 28.98
C GLU A 247 31.12 -39.19 29.75
N PHE A 248 31.89 -40.15 29.26
CA PHE A 248 31.98 -41.51 29.84
C PHE A 248 33.42 -42.02 30.03
N GLU A 249 34.34 -41.25 30.59
CA GLU A 249 35.58 -41.82 31.18
C GLU A 249 36.30 -40.77 32.05
N GLU A 250 36.17 -40.88 33.38
CA GLU A 250 37.20 -40.62 34.42
C GLU A 250 36.54 -40.34 35.78
N ASP A 251 36.36 -41.39 36.59
CA ASP A 251 36.24 -41.32 38.05
C ASP A 251 36.83 -42.63 38.63
N GLU A 252 38.15 -42.83 38.54
CA GLU A 252 38.93 -43.67 39.46
C GLU A 252 40.43 -43.32 39.32
N GLU A 253 41.01 -42.54 40.23
CA GLU A 253 42.41 -42.75 40.64
C GLU A 253 42.63 -42.43 42.13
N GLU A 254 43.08 -43.47 42.82
CA GLU A 254 43.59 -43.60 44.19
C GLU A 254 45.02 -43.06 44.29
N TYR A 255 45.33 -42.26 45.31
CA TYR A 255 46.48 -42.39 46.24
C TYR A 255 46.44 -41.34 47.36
#